data_AF-A0A928VF41-F1
#
_entry.id   AF-A0A928VF41-F1
#
_cell.length_a   1.000
_cell.length_b   1.000
_cell.length_c   1.000
_cell.angle_alpha   90.00
_cell.angle_beta   90.00
_cell.angle_gamma   90.00
#
_symmetry.space_group_name_H-M   'P 1'
#
loop_
_entity.id
_entity.type
_entity.pdbx_description
1 polymer ?
#
loop_
_entity_poly.entity_id
_entity_poly.type
_entity_poly.pdbx_seq_one_letter_code
_entity_poly.pdbx_strand_id
1 'polypeptide(L)'
;MRLPVPVRLTFSHLGLAGALLLGGCNLIPAGDAQQQPNPQNQQGGAVAVDTTVAEVGSLNQEQTYTGTTRPFREVSLRSQAEGRITDIRVNVGDSVRSGQVLAQLDG
;
A
#
# COMPACT_ATOMS: atom_id res chain seq x y z
N MET A 1 -9.84 -15.06 56.07
CA MET A 1 -9.15 -16.28 56.57
C MET A 1 -7.69 -16.16 56.12
N ARG A 2 -6.69 -15.59 56.82
CA ARG A 2 -6.25 -15.67 58.22
C ARG A 2 -5.92 -17.10 58.67
N LEU A 3 -4.79 -17.62 58.19
CA LEU A 3 -4.11 -18.79 58.74
C LEU A 3 -2.99 -18.31 59.70
N PRO A 4 -3.03 -18.66 61.00
CA PRO A 4 -1.94 -18.41 61.94
C PRO A 4 -1.07 -19.67 62.08
N VAL A 5 0.24 -19.54 61.88
CA VAL A 5 1.20 -20.60 62.23
C VAL A 5 1.91 -20.20 63.53
N PRO A 6 1.89 -21.02 64.58
CA PRO A 6 2.50 -20.70 65.86
C PRO A 6 3.93 -21.23 65.92
N VAL A 7 4.94 -20.36 65.87
CA VAL A 7 6.31 -20.75 66.22
C VAL A 7 6.57 -20.37 67.66
N ARG A 8 6.43 -21.36 68.53
CA ARG A 8 6.86 -21.31 69.93
C ARG A 8 8.38 -21.41 69.95
N LEU A 9 9.04 -20.27 70.14
CA LEU A 9 10.49 -20.22 70.31
C LEU A 9 10.81 -20.38 71.79
N THR A 10 11.09 -21.62 72.18
CA THR A 10 11.48 -21.99 73.54
C THR A 10 12.86 -21.38 73.85
N PHE A 11 12.85 -20.32 74.65
CA PHE A 11 14.00 -19.79 75.37
C PHE A 11 14.51 -20.86 76.33
N SER A 12 15.60 -21.55 76.00
CA SER A 12 16.40 -22.27 77.01
C SER A 12 17.65 -22.88 76.38
N HIS A 13 18.69 -22.09 76.09
CA HIS A 13 20.08 -22.52 76.30
C HIS A 13 20.90 -21.30 76.73
N LEU A 14 20.64 -20.96 77.98
CA LEU A 14 21.44 -20.16 78.88
C LEU A 14 22.89 -20.67 78.91
N GLY A 15 23.82 -19.75 78.65
CA GLY A 15 25.11 -19.69 79.33
C GLY A 15 26.20 -20.64 78.86
N LEU A 16 26.96 -20.26 77.82
CA LEU A 16 28.44 -20.46 77.83
C LEU A 16 29.24 -19.73 76.74
N ALA A 17 28.62 -18.99 75.81
CA ALA A 17 29.35 -18.30 74.73
C ALA A 17 29.26 -16.76 74.80
N GLY A 18 29.14 -16.20 76.01
CA GLY A 18 28.91 -14.76 76.25
C GLY A 18 30.17 -13.91 76.47
N ALA A 19 31.36 -14.37 76.07
CA ALA A 19 32.62 -13.68 76.37
C ALA A 19 33.48 -13.31 75.15
N LEU A 20 32.97 -13.44 73.91
CA LEU A 20 33.81 -13.28 72.70
C LEU A 20 33.21 -12.41 71.57
N LEU A 21 32.29 -11.48 71.87
CA LEU A 21 31.63 -10.64 70.83
C LEU A 21 31.53 -9.13 71.18
N LEU A 22 32.51 -8.57 71.91
CA LEU A 22 32.53 -7.12 72.25
C LEU A 22 33.68 -6.33 71.59
N GLY A 23 34.28 -6.82 70.50
CA GLY A 23 35.46 -6.18 69.88
C GLY A 23 35.45 -6.13 68.35
N GLY A 24 34.34 -5.74 67.72
CA GLY A 24 34.25 -5.75 66.26
C GLY A 24 33.15 -4.88 65.66
N CYS A 25 33.14 -3.58 65.96
CA CYS A 25 32.38 -2.59 65.19
C CYS A 25 33.29 -1.37 64.94
N ASN A 26 33.25 -0.84 63.71
CA ASN A 26 33.98 0.32 63.16
C ASN A 26 35.20 0.03 62.26
N LEU A 27 35.02 -0.74 61.17
CA LEU A 27 36.03 -0.80 60.09
C LEU A 27 35.46 -0.71 58.66
N ILE A 28 34.31 -0.04 58.44
CA ILE A 28 33.77 0.20 57.09
C ILE A 28 33.59 1.72 56.88
N PRO A 29 34.39 2.36 56.00
CA PRO A 29 34.22 3.76 55.62
C PRO A 29 32.94 3.96 54.79
N ALA A 30 32.29 5.11 54.95
CA ALA A 30 31.22 5.56 54.06
C ALA A 30 31.82 5.94 52.70
N GLY A 31 31.80 5.01 51.74
CA GLY A 31 32.21 5.22 50.36
C GLY A 31 31.24 4.53 49.42
N ASP A 32 30.71 5.31 48.47
CA ASP A 32 29.86 4.95 47.33
C ASP A 32 28.37 4.68 47.60
N ALA A 33 27.59 5.77 47.63
CA ALA A 33 26.16 5.75 47.41
C ALA A 33 25.86 5.42 45.93
N GLN A 34 25.36 4.22 45.65
CA GLN A 34 24.86 3.86 44.33
C GLN A 34 23.52 4.57 44.09
N GLN A 35 23.49 5.49 43.11
CA GLN A 35 22.27 6.18 42.68
C GLN A 35 21.36 5.20 41.92
N GLN A 36 20.12 5.06 42.40
CA GLN A 36 19.07 4.30 41.74
C GLN A 36 18.74 4.95 40.37
N PRO A 37 18.66 4.20 39.25
CA PRO A 37 18.31 4.77 37.94
C PRO A 37 16.93 5.43 37.98
N ASN A 38 16.85 6.71 37.62
CA ASN A 38 15.59 7.45 37.55
C ASN A 38 14.77 6.94 36.33
N PRO A 39 13.58 6.34 36.53
CA PRO A 39 12.74 5.84 35.43
C PRO A 39 12.13 6.95 34.57
N GLN A 40 12.30 8.24 34.92
CA GLN A 40 11.72 9.35 34.14
C GLN A 40 12.40 9.64 32.81
N ASN A 41 13.56 9.03 32.49
CA ASN A 41 14.28 9.30 31.25
C ASN A 41 14.06 8.26 30.13
N GLN A 42 12.96 7.48 30.21
CA GLN A 42 12.55 6.53 29.17
C GLN A 42 11.30 7.00 28.40
N GLN A 43 11.17 8.31 28.18
CA GLN A 43 10.20 8.82 27.20
C GLN A 43 10.95 8.96 25.86
N GLY A 44 10.99 7.86 25.11
CA GLY A 44 11.38 7.90 23.70
C GLY A 44 10.50 8.92 23.00
N GLY A 45 11.10 10.03 22.55
CA GLY A 45 10.37 11.13 21.93
C GLY A 45 9.61 10.64 20.70
N ALA A 46 8.38 11.12 20.53
CA ALA A 46 7.61 10.87 19.32
C ALA A 46 8.36 11.47 18.11
N VAL A 47 8.53 10.68 17.07
CA VAL A 47 9.13 11.14 15.80
C VAL A 47 8.07 11.95 15.06
N ALA A 48 8.37 13.22 14.78
CA ALA A 48 7.48 14.07 13.99
C ALA A 48 7.40 13.56 12.54
N VAL A 49 6.19 13.51 11.99
CA VAL A 49 5.90 13.08 10.60
C VAL A 49 4.95 14.06 9.93
N ASP A 50 5.05 14.18 8.61
CA ASP A 50 4.13 14.94 7.78
C ASP A 50 2.98 14.04 7.31
N THR A 51 1.75 14.56 7.33
CA THR A 51 0.54 13.79 7.06
C THR A 51 -0.51 14.62 6.34
N THR A 52 -1.35 13.95 5.57
CA THR A 52 -2.53 14.53 4.94
C THR A 52 -3.72 13.58 5.04
N VAL A 53 -4.94 14.11 4.93
CA VAL A 53 -6.17 13.30 4.96
C VAL A 53 -6.37 12.67 3.58
N ALA A 54 -6.46 11.35 3.54
CA ALA A 54 -6.78 10.63 2.30
C ALA A 54 -8.25 10.82 1.94
N GLU A 55 -8.52 11.08 0.66
CA GLU A 55 -9.88 11.19 0.12
C GLU A 55 -10.15 10.05 -0.87
N VAL A 56 -11.40 9.58 -0.87
CA VAL A 56 -11.87 8.57 -1.84
C VAL A 56 -12.33 9.30 -3.09
N GLY A 57 -11.74 8.94 -4.23
CA GLY A 57 -12.12 9.45 -5.55
C GLY A 57 -12.09 8.37 -6.61
N SER A 58 -12.62 8.66 -7.79
CA SER A 58 -12.48 7.79 -8.95
C SER A 58 -11.10 7.95 -9.57
N LEU A 59 -10.37 6.85 -9.66
CA LEU A 59 -9.14 6.79 -10.45
C LEU A 59 -9.48 6.25 -11.82
N ASN A 60 -9.66 7.15 -12.79
CA ASN A 60 -9.91 6.76 -14.17
C ASN A 60 -8.56 6.61 -14.88
N GLN A 61 -8.27 5.39 -15.33
CA GLN A 61 -7.14 5.13 -16.21
C GLN A 61 -7.65 5.17 -17.65
N GLU A 62 -7.33 6.24 -18.37
CA GLU A 62 -7.70 6.35 -19.78
C GLU A 62 -6.94 5.31 -20.62
N GLN A 63 -7.68 4.44 -21.29
CA GLN A 63 -7.14 3.49 -22.25
C GLN A 63 -7.40 4.02 -23.66
N THR A 64 -6.33 4.28 -24.40
CA THR A 64 -6.40 4.72 -25.80
C THR A 64 -6.23 3.53 -26.73
N TYR A 65 -7.16 3.37 -27.67
CA TYR A 65 -7.11 2.35 -28.71
C TYR A 65 -7.18 2.97 -30.09
N THR A 66 -6.51 2.35 -31.05
CA THR A 66 -6.62 2.70 -32.47
C THR A 66 -7.46 1.64 -33.19
N GLY A 67 -8.31 2.08 -34.10
CA GLY A 67 -9.08 1.22 -34.99
C GLY A 67 -9.30 1.88 -36.34
N THR A 68 -9.64 1.08 -37.34
CA THR A 68 -10.05 1.57 -38.66
C THR A 68 -11.49 1.17 -38.94
N THR A 69 -12.25 2.08 -39.52
CA THR A 69 -13.62 1.81 -39.98
C THR A 69 -13.57 1.05 -41.31
N ARG A 70 -14.51 0.12 -41.51
CA ARG A 70 -14.68 -0.62 -42.76
C ARG A 70 -16.12 -0.54 -43.25
N PRO A 71 -16.35 -0.54 -44.57
CA PRO A 71 -17.71 -0.56 -45.11
C PRO A 71 -18.40 -1.89 -44.79
N PHE A 72 -19.72 -1.86 -44.61
CA PHE A 72 -20.51 -3.09 -44.46
C PHE A 72 -20.54 -3.92 -45.76
N ARG A 73 -20.47 -3.25 -46.91
CA ARG A 73 -20.40 -3.88 -48.24
C ARG A 73 -19.52 -3.04 -49.15
N GLU A 74 -18.63 -3.71 -49.86
CA GLU A 74 -17.77 -3.11 -50.88
C GLU A 74 -17.91 -3.90 -52.18
N VAL A 75 -17.97 -3.20 -53.31
CA VAL A 75 -18.09 -3.81 -54.64
C VAL A 75 -17.12 -3.14 -55.59
N SER A 76 -16.35 -3.94 -56.32
CA SER A 76 -15.49 -3.46 -57.41
C SER A 76 -16.22 -3.58 -58.73
N LEU A 77 -16.47 -2.45 -59.40
CA LEU A 77 -17.14 -2.41 -60.69
C LEU A 77 -16.13 -2.59 -61.83
N ARG A 78 -16.56 -3.30 -62.88
CA ARG A 78 -15.80 -3.54 -64.11
C ARG A 78 -16.75 -3.47 -65.30
N SER A 79 -16.24 -3.06 -66.45
CA SER A 79 -17.00 -3.10 -67.71
C SER A 79 -17.34 -4.56 -68.07
N GLN A 80 -18.58 -4.77 -68.51
CA GLN A 80 -19.05 -6.10 -68.96
C GLN A 80 -18.76 -6.37 -70.45
N ALA A 81 -18.48 -5.31 -71.21
CA ALA A 81 -18.12 -5.35 -72.62
C ALA A 81 -16.88 -4.48 -72.87
N GLU A 82 -16.19 -4.75 -73.98
CA GLU A 82 -15.10 -3.92 -74.47
C GLU A 82 -15.65 -2.63 -75.08
N GLY A 83 -14.87 -1.55 -75.01
CA GLY A 83 -15.24 -0.25 -75.54
C GLY A 83 -14.47 0.89 -74.88
N ARG A 84 -14.47 2.05 -75.53
CA ARG A 84 -13.88 3.29 -75.02
C ARG A 84 -14.88 4.03 -74.13
N ILE A 85 -14.45 4.49 -72.96
CA ILE A 85 -15.28 5.38 -72.12
C ILE A 85 -15.49 6.71 -72.86
N THR A 86 -16.75 7.05 -73.11
CA THR A 86 -17.16 8.32 -73.73
C THR A 86 -17.74 9.31 -72.73
N ASP A 87 -18.26 8.84 -71.60
CA ASP A 87 -18.89 9.67 -70.58
C ASP A 87 -18.79 9.02 -69.19
N ILE A 88 -18.62 9.83 -68.14
CA ILE A 88 -18.66 9.44 -66.72
C ILE A 88 -19.65 10.35 -66.00
N ARG A 89 -20.68 9.76 -65.38
CA ARG A 89 -21.86 10.46 -64.88
C ARG A 89 -21.90 10.65 -63.37
N VAL A 90 -20.84 10.27 -62.67
CA VAL A 90 -20.75 10.30 -61.21
C VAL A 90 -19.38 10.78 -60.75
N ASN A 91 -19.35 11.38 -59.58
CA ASN A 91 -18.15 11.83 -58.89
C ASN A 91 -17.92 11.04 -57.60
N VAL A 92 -16.70 11.16 -57.06
CA VAL A 92 -16.37 10.58 -55.75
C VAL A 92 -17.22 11.23 -54.66
N GLY A 93 -17.91 10.40 -53.88
CA GLY A 93 -18.81 10.84 -52.82
C GLY A 93 -20.29 10.84 -53.21
N ASP A 94 -20.61 10.66 -54.50
CA ASP A 94 -22.00 10.60 -54.94
C ASP A 94 -22.70 9.33 -54.42
N SER A 95 -23.94 9.50 -53.97
CA SER A 95 -24.82 8.37 -53.67
C SER A 95 -25.45 7.84 -54.96
N VAL A 96 -25.36 6.53 -55.19
CA VAL A 96 -25.87 5.88 -56.40
C VAL A 96 -26.91 4.82 -56.06
N ARG A 97 -27.76 4.48 -57.03
CA ARG A 97 -28.79 3.43 -56.90
C ARG A 97 -28.46 2.23 -57.79
N SER A 98 -29.02 1.07 -57.44
CA SER A 98 -28.90 -0.12 -58.29
C SER A 98 -29.47 0.15 -59.69
N GLY A 99 -28.74 -0.27 -60.72
CA GLY A 99 -29.10 -0.04 -62.13
C GLY A 99 -28.82 1.36 -62.65
N GLN A 100 -28.32 2.28 -61.82
CA GLN A 100 -27.93 3.62 -62.29
C GLN A 100 -26.75 3.52 -63.25
N VAL A 101 -26.83 4.23 -64.38
CA VAL A 101 -25.74 4.30 -65.35
C VAL A 101 -24.64 5.21 -64.82
N LEU A 102 -23.45 4.64 -64.61
CA LEU A 102 -22.29 5.37 -64.06
C LEU A 102 -21.34 5.89 -65.14
N ALA A 103 -21.22 5.16 -66.25
CA ALA A 103 -20.37 5.53 -67.39
C ALA A 103 -20.98 5.00 -68.70
N GLN A 104 -20.62 5.60 -69.83
CA GLN A 104 -20.97 5.12 -71.16
C GLN A 104 -19.74 4.65 -71.92
N LEU A 105 -19.91 3.54 -72.64
CA LEU A 105 -18.90 2.94 -73.51
C LEU A 105 -19.36 3.07 -74.97
N ASP A 106 -18.40 3.28 -75.85
CA ASP A 106 -18.55 3.24 -77.31
C ASP A 106 -17.63 2.15 -77.88
N GLY A 107 -18.14 1.33 -78.80
CA GLY A 107 -17.49 0.10 -79.26
C GLY A 107 -17.85 -0.23 -80.71
#